data_AF-A0A1S2LI91-F1
#
_entry.id   AF-A0A1S2LI91-F1
#
_cell.length_a   1.000
_cell.length_b   1.000
_cell.length_c   1.000
_cell.angle_alpha   90.00
_cell.angle_beta   90.00
_cell.angle_gamma   90.00
#
_symmetry.space_group_name_H-M   'P 1'
#
loop_
_entity.id
_entity.type
_entity.pdbx_description
1 polymer ?
#
loop_
_entity_poly.entity_id
_entity_poly.type
_entity_poly.pdbx_seq_one_letter_code
_entity_poly.pdbx_strand_id
1 'polypeptide(L)' 'MLKIIIIFILFFILMQAILILMDILLSIPLQQSLNNVINPFSVLEAGEKAIILLLMNICLAIPLKYYFKLLIQKKS' A
#
# COMPACT_ATOMS: atom_id res chain seq x y z
N MET A 1 3.83 22.75 20.79
CA MET A 1 3.86 22.11 19.45
C MET A 1 5.22 21.50 19.11
N LEU A 2 6.34 22.25 19.16
CA LEU A 2 7.68 21.73 18.85
C LEU A 2 8.06 20.45 19.63
N LYS A 3 7.75 20.38 20.93
CA LYS A 3 8.00 19.20 21.78
C LYS A 3 7.30 17.94 21.25
N ILE A 4 6.07 18.08 20.76
CA ILE A 4 5.28 16.98 20.19
C ILE A 4 5.90 16.51 18.88
N ILE A 5 6.34 17.45 18.03
CA ILE A 5 7.03 17.14 16.76
C ILE A 5 8.33 16.37 17.03
N ILE A 6 9.11 16.78 18.04
CA ILE A 6 10.35 16.09 18.42
C ILE A 6 10.05 14.67 18.91
N ILE A 7 9.05 14.49 19.76
CA ILE A 7 8.62 13.17 20.24
C ILE A 7 8.19 12.30 19.04
N PHE A 8 7.48 12.86 18.08
CA PHE A 8 7.04 12.15 16.88
C PHE A 8 8.22 11.70 16.01
N ILE A 9 9.22 12.57 15.82
CA ILE A 9 10.44 12.22 15.07
C ILE A 9 11.23 11.13 15.80
N LEU A 10 11.36 11.22 17.12
CA LEU A 10 12.04 10.18 17.91
C LEU A 10 11.29 8.83 17.82
N PHE A 11 9.95 8.86 17.89
CA PHE A 11 9.12 7.67 17.70
C PHE A 11 9.30 7.08 16.30
N PHE A 12 9.33 7.92 15.27
CA PHE A 12 9.55 7.48 13.90
C PHE A 12 10.91 6.81 13.72
N ILE A 13 11.98 7.40 14.26
CA ILE A 13 13.32 6.81 14.22
C ILE A 13 13.35 5.47 14.97
N LEU A 14 12.73 5.39 16.15
CA LEU A 14 12.64 4.17 16.93
C LEU A 14 11.92 3.05 16.18
N MET A 15 10.80 3.37 15.52
CA MET A 15 10.04 2.41 14.70
C MET A 15 10.88 1.87 13.54
N GLN A 16 11.65 2.73 12.86
CA GLN A 16 12.53 2.29 11.79
C GLN A 16 13.66 1.39 12.29
N ALA A 17 14.24 1.71 13.46
CA ALA A 17 15.26 0.87 14.08
C ALA A 17 14.70 -0.52 14.44
N ILE A 18 13.47 -0.60 14.94
CA ILE A 18 12.79 -1.87 15.24
C ILE A 18 12.55 -2.68 13.97
N LEU A 19 12.12 -2.04 12.87
CA LEU A 19 11.92 -2.73 11.58
C LEU A 19 13.22 -3.32 11.04
N ILE A 20 14.31 -2.54 11.07
CA ILE A 20 15.64 -3.02 10.66
C ILE A 20 16.12 -4.17 11.56
N LEU A 21 15.89 -4.08 12.87
CA LEU A 21 16.23 -5.15 13.80
C LEU A 21 15.44 -6.44 13.50
N MET A 22 14.15 -6.32 13.18
CA MET A 22 13.31 -7.46 12.81
C MET A 22 13.77 -8.11 11.50
N ASP A 23 14.15 -7.30 10.51
CA ASP A 23 14.74 -7.81 9.26
C ASP A 23 16.01 -8.63 9.54
N ILE A 24 16.89 -8.13 10.42
CA ILE A 24 18.12 -8.82 10.83
C ILE A 24 17.79 -10.11 11.60
N LEU A 25 16.89 -10.06 12.58
CA LEU A 25 16.50 -11.22 13.41
C LEU A 25 15.87 -12.34 12.59
N LEU A 26 15.03 -11.99 11.62
CA LEU A 26 14.37 -12.94 10.72
C LEU A 26 15.27 -13.38 9.56
N SER A 27 16.53 -12.91 9.53
CA SER A 27 17.48 -13.16 8.43
C SER A 27 16.91 -12.76 7.06
N ILE A 28 16.01 -11.78 7.04
CA ILE A 28 15.48 -11.21 5.80
C ILE A 28 16.53 -10.25 5.28
N PRO A 29 17.01 -10.42 4.04
CA PRO A 29 17.95 -9.46 3.48
C PRO A 29 17.28 -8.08 3.44
N LEU A 30 17.92 -7.06 4.01
CA LEU A 30 17.43 -5.67 3.99
C LEU A 30 17.03 -5.19 2.59
N GLN A 31 17.68 -5.72 1.55
CA GLN A 31 17.35 -5.49 0.15
C GLN A 31 15.96 -6.03 -0.23
N GLN A 32 15.57 -7.18 0.32
CA GLN A 32 14.23 -7.77 0.16
C GLN A 32 13.17 -6.90 0.84
N SER A 33 13.43 -6.42 2.06
CA SER A 33 12.49 -5.54 2.77
C SER A 33 12.32 -4.19 2.07
N LEU A 34 13.41 -3.60 1.56
CA LEU A 34 13.34 -2.41 0.69
C LEU A 34 12.54 -2.67 -0.59
N ASN A 35 12.77 -3.81 -1.25
CA ASN A 35 12.02 -4.21 -2.43
C ASN A 35 10.53 -4.43 -2.11
N ASN A 36 10.20 -4.93 -0.93
CA ASN A 36 8.82 -5.09 -0.47
C ASN A 36 8.15 -3.74 -0.14
N VAL A 37 8.90 -2.74 0.32
CA VAL A 37 8.37 -1.37 0.50
C VAL A 37 8.09 -0.71 -0.85
N ILE A 38 9.00 -0.87 -1.82
CA ILE A 38 8.86 -0.30 -3.16
C ILE A 38 7.78 -1.04 -3.97
N ASN A 39 7.71 -2.36 -3.81
CA ASN A 39 6.75 -3.22 -4.48
C ASN A 39 6.10 -4.20 -3.49
N PRO A 40 5.12 -3.74 -2.70
CA PRO A 40 4.46 -4.56 -1.68
C PRO A 40 3.64 -5.70 -2.28
N PHE A 41 3.33 -5.64 -3.58
CA PHE A 41 2.62 -6.70 -4.28
C PHE A 41 3.55 -7.79 -4.81
N SER A 42 4.88 -7.61 -4.75
CA SER A 42 5.83 -8.62 -5.24
C SER A 42 5.76 -9.93 -4.43
N VAL A 43 5.54 -9.79 -3.12
CA VAL A 43 5.50 -10.88 -2.12
C VAL A 43 4.23 -11.71 -2.17
N LEU A 44 3.19 -11.24 -2.87
CA LEU A 44 1.92 -11.93 -2.98
C LEU A 44 2.01 -13.13 -3.93
N GLU A 45 1.37 -14.22 -3.53
CA GLU A 45 1.21 -15.39 -4.39
C GLU A 45 0.32 -15.07 -5.60
N ALA A 46 0.44 -15.88 -6.66
CA ALA A 46 -0.32 -15.66 -7.90
C ALA A 46 -1.84 -15.62 -7.65
N GLY A 47 -2.34 -16.42 -6.70
CA GLY A 47 -3.75 -16.43 -6.32
C GLY A 47 -4.19 -15.12 -5.66
N GLU A 48 -3.40 -14.59 -4.73
CA GLU A 48 -3.70 -13.34 -4.02
C GLU A 48 -3.66 -12.13 -4.97
N LYS A 49 -2.71 -12.12 -5.91
CA LYS A 49 -2.64 -11.12 -6.98
C LYS A 49 -3.91 -11.12 -7.83
N ALA A 50 -4.45 -12.29 -8.18
CA ALA A 50 -5.68 -12.41 -8.96
C ALA A 50 -6.89 -11.85 -8.19
N ILE A 51 -6.99 -12.09 -6.88
CA ILE A 51 -8.07 -11.57 -6.04
C ILE A 51 -8.04 -10.04 -5.97
N ILE A 52 -6.87 -9.45 -5.76
CA ILE A 52 -6.71 -7.98 -5.72
C ILE A 52 -7.09 -7.36 -7.06
N LEU A 53 -6.65 -7.97 -8.16
CA LEU A 53 -6.95 -7.49 -9.51
C LEU A 53 -8.46 -7.57 -9.80
N LEU A 54 -9.14 -8.62 -9.35
CA LEU A 54 -10.59 -8.76 -9.45
C LEU A 54 -11.32 -7.69 -8.61
N LEU A 55 -10.86 -7.46 -7.37
CA LEU A 55 -11.42 -6.41 -6.50
C LEU A 55 -11.26 -5.01 -7.11
N MET A 56 -10.09 -4.69 -7.68
CA MET A 56 -9.88 -3.42 -8.37
C MET A 56 -10.85 -3.24 -9.53
N ASN A 57 -11.07 -4.29 -10.34
CA ASN A 57 -12.01 -4.23 -11.46
C ASN A 57 -13.45 -3.99 -11.00
N ILE A 58 -13.91 -4.66 -9.94
CA ILE A 58 -15.25 -4.44 -9.38
C ILE A 58 -15.37 -3.00 -8.87
N CYS A 59 -14.36 -2.54 -8.13
CA CYS A 59 -14.33 -1.21 -7.53
C CYS A 59 -14.37 -0.10 -8.59
N LEU A 60 -13.74 -0.30 -9.75
CA LEU A 60 -13.73 0.67 -10.85
C LEU A 60 -14.97 0.56 -11.76
N ALA A 61 -15.45 -0.65 -12.04
CA ALA A 61 -16.53 -0.89 -12.99
C ALA A 61 -17.85 -0.22 -12.57
N ILE A 62 -18.17 -0.23 -11.28
CA ILE A 62 -19.41 0.37 -10.74
C ILE A 62 -19.43 1.91 -10.93
N PRO A 63 -18.43 2.67 -10.42
CA PRO A 63 -18.37 4.11 -10.62
C PRO A 63 -18.18 4.50 -12.09
N LEU A 64 -17.43 3.74 -12.89
CA LEU A 64 -17.32 4.00 -14.33
C LEU A 64 -18.67 3.86 -15.03
N LYS A 65 -19.42 2.79 -14.76
CA LYS A 65 -20.77 2.59 -15.34
C LYS A 65 -21.72 3.72 -14.94
N TYR A 66 -21.67 4.16 -13.68
CA TYR A 66 -22.47 5.28 -13.21
C TYR A 66 -22.08 6.60 -13.89
N TYR A 67 -20.78 6.87 -14.00
CA TYR A 67 -20.25 8.06 -14.67
C TYR A 67 -20.65 8.12 -16.15
N PHE A 68 -20.53 7.01 -16.90
CA PHE A 68 -20.96 6.96 -18.30
C PHE A 68 -22.47 7.15 -18.45
N LYS A 69 -23.28 6.59 -17.54
CA LYS A 69 -24.73 6.82 -17.53
C LYS A 69 -25.07 8.30 -17.37
N LEU A 70 -24.41 9.00 -16.46
CA LEU A 70 -24.61 10.44 -16.26
C LEU A 70 -24.19 11.27 -17.49
N LEU A 71 -23.06 10.91 -18.13
CA LEU A 71 -22.61 11.59 -19.34
C LEU A 71 -23.62 11.47 -20.50
N ILE A 72 -24.22 10.30 -20.67
CA ILE A 72 -25.23 10.06 -21.72
C ILE A 72 -26.50 10.88 -21.42
N GLN A 73 -26.96 10.91 -20.18
CA GLN A 73 -28.14 11.70 -19.78
C GLN A 73 -27.94 13.21 -19.92
N LYS A 74 -26.71 13.70 -19.77
CA LYS A 74 -26.39 15.13 -19.93
C LYS A 74 -26.27 15.58 -21.40
N LYS A 75 -26.13 14.62 -22.33
CA LYS A 75 -25.99 14.87 -23.77
C LYS A 75 -27.32 14.75 -24.54
N SER A 76 -28.33 14.11 -23.93
CA SER A 76 -29.71 14.03 -24.43
C SER A 76 -30.55 15.18 -23.90
#